data_AF-A0A497SBL4-F1
#
_entry.id   AF-A0A497SBL4-F1
#
_cell.length_a   1.000
_cell.length_b   1.000
_cell.length_c   1.000
_cell.angle_alpha   90.00
_cell.angle_beta   90.00
_cell.angle_gamma   90.00
#
_symmetry.space_group_name_H-M   'P 1'
#
loop_
_entity.id
_entity.type
_entity.pdbx_description
1 polymer ?
#
loop_
_entity_poly.entity_id
_entity_poly.type
_entity_poly.pdbx_seq_one_letter_code
_entity_poly.pdbx_strand_id
1 'polypeptide(L)'
;MVRCRRNITQILKLEYDQITAQNYGGNYLETLKNFDQIAENDLRLLLDPYYSNQRSRDQAWKNCKGELYEYAVFKYIESVINSDQSLQIRFSALLGSSQYRDQIAIRNWCDIYPDADILIVDIQDSKVKVIASCKTSLRERLTETAFWKRELERFQDTRDVKLIFITTDKDSELKQDVNRYIVQHVLDSVFITDPQKYSDLIRHYKQKYESQHDFNELLSKVKFIADFKDFLIRL
;
A
#
# COMPACT_ATOMS: atom_id res chain seq x y z
N MET A 1 6.75 25.16 -22.27
CA MET A 1 5.35 25.00 -21.82
C MET A 1 5.38 24.16 -20.54
N VAL A 2 5.23 24.77 -19.37
CA VAL A 2 5.35 24.07 -18.08
C VAL A 2 4.11 23.19 -17.89
N ARG A 3 4.22 21.89 -18.21
CA ARG A 3 3.12 20.95 -18.00
C ARG A 3 3.04 20.61 -16.50
N CYS A 4 1.86 20.81 -15.93
CA CYS A 4 1.58 20.66 -14.50
C CYS A 4 1.82 19.22 -14.03
N ARG A 5 2.30 19.03 -12.78
CA ARG A 5 2.49 17.73 -12.12
C ARG A 5 1.31 16.77 -12.30
N ARG A 6 0.07 17.29 -12.23
CA ARG A 6 -1.16 16.50 -12.41
C ARG A 6 -1.21 15.78 -13.76
N ASN A 7 -0.71 16.42 -14.82
CA ASN A 7 -0.72 15.84 -16.16
C ASN A 7 0.28 14.67 -16.27
N ILE A 8 1.44 14.77 -15.61
CA ILE A 8 2.44 13.69 -15.61
C ILE A 8 1.89 12.48 -14.87
N THR A 9 1.29 12.66 -13.69
CA THR A 9 0.69 11.54 -12.96
C THR A 9 -0.39 10.85 -13.79
N GLN A 10 -1.28 11.59 -14.45
CA GLN A 10 -2.31 10.99 -15.31
C GLN A 10 -1.72 10.17 -16.45
N ILE A 11 -0.67 10.68 -17.11
CA ILE A 11 0.04 9.95 -18.17
C ILE A 11 0.63 8.65 -17.63
N LEU A 12 1.30 8.70 -16.47
CA LEU A 12 1.89 7.50 -15.85
C LEU A 12 0.83 6.43 -15.52
N LYS A 13 -0.34 6.85 -15.02
CA LYS A 13 -1.45 5.94 -14.71
C LYS A 13 -2.02 5.29 -15.98
N LEU A 14 -2.23 6.09 -17.03
CA LEU A 14 -2.70 5.59 -18.32
C LEU A 14 -1.70 4.60 -18.94
N GLU A 15 -0.41 4.92 -18.92
CA GLU A 15 0.62 4.03 -19.44
C GLU A 15 0.72 2.75 -18.61
N TYR A 16 0.63 2.84 -17.27
CA TYR A 16 0.60 1.67 -16.42
C TYR A 16 -0.57 0.72 -16.76
N ASP A 17 -1.76 1.26 -17.01
CA ASP A 17 -2.92 0.46 -17.43
C ASP A 17 -2.72 -0.15 -18.83
N GLN A 18 -2.06 0.57 -19.75
CA GLN A 18 -1.71 0.04 -21.07
C GLN A 18 -0.69 -1.10 -20.98
N ILE A 19 0.37 -0.95 -20.19
CA ILE A 19 1.34 -2.01 -19.91
C ILE A 19 0.64 -3.21 -19.28
N THR A 20 -0.26 -2.98 -18.33
CA THR A 20 -1.06 -4.03 -17.70
C THR A 20 -1.88 -4.80 -18.75
N ALA A 21 -2.58 -4.10 -19.65
CA ALA A 21 -3.41 -4.71 -20.67
C ALA A 21 -2.58 -5.48 -21.71
N GLN A 22 -1.48 -4.90 -22.21
CA GLN A 22 -0.71 -5.43 -23.33
C GLN A 22 0.28 -6.51 -22.89
N ASN A 23 1.01 -6.27 -21.80
CA ASN A 23 2.13 -7.13 -21.39
C ASN A 23 1.72 -8.16 -20.34
N TYR A 24 0.65 -7.88 -19.59
CA TYR A 24 0.18 -8.74 -18.50
C TYR A 24 -1.27 -9.24 -18.69
N GLY A 25 -1.88 -9.01 -19.86
CA GLY A 25 -3.23 -9.50 -20.18
C GLY A 25 -4.33 -8.98 -19.24
N GLY A 26 -4.15 -7.79 -18.68
CA GLY A 26 -5.07 -7.21 -17.69
C GLY A 26 -4.86 -7.71 -16.25
N ASN A 27 -3.81 -8.51 -15.99
CA ASN A 27 -3.54 -9.06 -14.66
C ASN A 27 -2.80 -8.07 -13.76
N TYR A 28 -3.55 -7.28 -12.99
CA TYR A 28 -2.99 -6.31 -12.06
C TYR A 28 -2.13 -6.92 -10.96
N LEU A 29 -2.33 -8.20 -10.58
CA LEU A 29 -1.45 -8.86 -9.59
C LEU A 29 -0.05 -9.05 -10.17
N GLU A 30 0.06 -9.59 -11.38
CA GLU A 30 1.35 -9.82 -12.02
C GLU A 30 2.04 -8.49 -12.36
N THR A 31 1.30 -7.47 -12.77
CA THR A 31 1.87 -6.12 -12.98
C THR A 31 2.38 -5.53 -11.67
N LEU A 32 1.62 -5.61 -10.58
CA LEU A 32 2.01 -5.07 -9.27
C LEU A 32 3.23 -5.78 -8.67
N LYS A 33 3.36 -7.11 -8.87
CA LYS A 33 4.56 -7.87 -8.48
C LYS A 33 5.84 -7.35 -9.15
N ASN A 34 5.71 -6.83 -10.36
CA ASN A 34 6.82 -6.30 -11.18
C ASN A 34 6.87 -4.76 -11.16
N PHE A 35 6.18 -4.12 -10.21
CA PHE A 35 6.00 -2.67 -10.19
C PHE A 35 7.33 -1.90 -10.27
N ASP A 36 8.33 -2.25 -9.47
CA ASP A 36 9.59 -1.51 -9.43
C ASP A 36 10.34 -1.57 -10.77
N GLN A 37 10.28 -2.70 -11.46
CA GLN A 37 10.87 -2.87 -12.80
C GLN A 37 10.13 -2.00 -13.83
N ILE A 38 8.80 -2.10 -13.87
CA ILE A 38 7.96 -1.32 -14.80
C ILE A 38 8.15 0.17 -14.57
N ALA A 39 8.11 0.58 -13.30
CA ALA A 39 8.24 1.97 -12.91
C ALA A 39 9.59 2.55 -13.36
N GLU A 40 10.70 1.88 -13.05
CA GLU A 40 12.04 2.42 -13.34
C GLU A 40 12.44 2.31 -14.81
N ASN A 41 12.04 1.24 -15.51
CA ASN A 41 12.51 0.97 -16.87
C ASN A 41 11.59 1.53 -17.95
N ASP A 42 10.27 1.52 -17.73
CA ASP A 42 9.30 1.90 -18.77
C ASP A 42 8.73 3.30 -18.46
N LEU A 43 8.25 3.50 -17.23
CA LEU A 43 7.45 4.68 -16.90
C LEU A 43 8.30 5.92 -16.56
N ARG A 44 9.46 5.74 -15.94
CA ARG A 44 10.36 6.86 -15.60
C ARG A 44 10.81 7.64 -16.83
N LEU A 45 11.01 6.96 -17.96
CA LEU A 45 11.44 7.56 -19.22
C LEU A 45 10.42 8.55 -19.78
N LEU A 46 9.14 8.42 -19.41
CA LEU A 46 8.10 9.37 -19.81
C LEU A 46 8.29 10.76 -19.22
N LEU A 47 9.14 10.93 -18.21
CA LEU A 47 9.48 12.23 -17.64
C LEU A 47 10.55 12.97 -18.46
N ASP A 48 11.25 12.29 -19.38
CA ASP A 48 12.37 12.86 -20.13
C ASP A 48 11.99 14.13 -20.94
N PRO A 49 10.84 14.15 -21.65
CA PRO A 49 10.40 15.36 -22.37
C PRO A 49 10.03 16.53 -21.46
N TYR A 50 9.80 16.27 -20.16
CA TYR A 50 9.28 17.25 -19.20
C TYR A 50 10.39 17.90 -18.36
N TYR A 51 11.50 17.20 -18.17
CA TYR A 51 12.60 17.65 -17.33
C TYR A 51 13.93 17.51 -18.07
N SER A 52 14.50 18.64 -18.49
CA SER A 52 15.83 18.69 -19.11
C SER A 52 16.97 18.44 -18.10
N ASN A 53 16.75 18.78 -16.83
CA ASN A 53 17.72 18.57 -15.75
C ASN A 53 17.47 17.24 -15.02
N GLN A 54 18.49 16.40 -14.95
CA GLN A 54 18.46 15.11 -14.26
C GLN A 54 18.02 15.23 -12.80
N ARG A 55 18.54 16.20 -12.04
CA ARG A 55 18.19 16.37 -10.62
C ARG A 55 16.71 16.69 -10.42
N SER A 56 16.16 17.56 -11.27
CA SER A 56 14.74 17.90 -11.26
C SER A 56 13.88 16.69 -11.64
N ARG A 57 14.32 15.92 -12.63
CA ARG A 57 13.66 14.67 -13.05
C ARG A 57 13.62 13.65 -11.93
N ASP A 58 14.75 13.42 -11.26
CA ASP A 58 14.86 12.46 -10.15
C ASP A 58 13.98 12.86 -8.96
N GLN A 59 13.92 14.16 -8.66
CA GLN A 59 13.08 14.65 -7.58
C GLN A 59 11.58 14.55 -7.93
N ALA A 60 11.20 14.86 -9.17
CA ALA A 60 9.84 14.66 -9.66
C ALA A 60 9.46 13.18 -9.64
N TRP A 61 10.37 12.31 -10.10
CA TRP A 61 10.17 10.87 -10.17
C TRP A 61 9.87 10.26 -8.81
N LYS A 62 10.61 10.62 -7.76
CA LYS A 62 10.36 10.13 -6.39
C LYS A 62 8.90 10.36 -5.95
N ASN A 63 8.35 11.52 -6.24
CA ASN A 63 6.98 11.87 -5.89
C ASN A 63 5.96 11.14 -6.79
N CYS A 64 6.19 11.15 -8.10
CA CYS A 64 5.30 10.50 -9.06
C CYS A 64 5.25 8.97 -8.88
N LYS A 65 6.38 8.34 -8.54
CA LYS A 65 6.46 6.90 -8.29
C LYS A 65 5.64 6.47 -7.08
N GLY A 66 5.63 7.28 -6.01
CA GLY A 66 4.78 7.02 -4.83
C GLY A 66 3.30 7.01 -5.20
N GLU A 67 2.82 8.09 -5.84
CA GLU A 67 1.42 8.22 -6.26
C GLU A 67 1.01 7.16 -7.30
N LEU A 68 1.96 6.75 -8.16
CA LEU A 68 1.74 5.65 -9.10
C LEU A 68 1.66 4.29 -8.39
N TYR A 69 2.45 4.07 -7.34
CA TYR A 69 2.39 2.85 -6.54
C TYR A 69 1.06 2.72 -5.80
N GLU A 70 0.60 3.80 -5.18
CA GLU A 70 -0.73 3.89 -4.56
C GLU A 70 -1.83 3.51 -5.57
N TYR A 71 -1.75 4.02 -6.80
CA TYR A 71 -2.66 3.66 -7.88
C TYR A 71 -2.56 2.19 -8.29
N ALA A 72 -1.35 1.66 -8.47
CA ALA A 72 -1.13 0.27 -8.85
C ALA A 72 -1.73 -0.71 -7.82
N VAL A 73 -1.53 -0.43 -6.53
CA VAL A 73 -2.13 -1.19 -5.43
C VAL A 73 -3.65 -1.07 -5.46
N PHE A 74 -4.17 0.14 -5.66
CA PHE A 74 -5.62 0.37 -5.77
C PHE A 74 -6.25 -0.43 -6.89
N LYS A 75 -5.68 -0.42 -8.10
CA LYS A 75 -6.18 -1.22 -9.24
C LYS A 75 -6.17 -2.72 -8.95
N TYR A 76 -5.13 -3.21 -8.28
CA TYR A 76 -5.09 -4.60 -7.85
C TYR A 76 -6.22 -4.92 -6.86
N ILE A 77 -6.41 -4.10 -5.82
CA ILE A 77 -7.48 -4.29 -4.82
C ILE A 77 -8.86 -4.24 -5.48
N GLU A 78 -9.11 -3.28 -6.38
CA GLU A 78 -10.35 -3.24 -7.16
C GLU A 78 -10.55 -4.53 -7.96
N SER A 79 -9.50 -5.07 -8.58
CA SER A 79 -9.60 -6.32 -9.33
C SER A 79 -9.94 -7.50 -8.42
N VAL A 80 -9.39 -7.55 -7.20
CA VAL A 80 -9.70 -8.58 -6.20
C VAL A 80 -11.18 -8.51 -5.81
N ILE A 81 -11.66 -7.32 -5.43
CA ILE A 81 -13.05 -7.10 -5.04
C ILE A 81 -14.00 -7.46 -6.20
N ASN A 82 -13.72 -7.02 -7.42
CA ASN A 82 -14.58 -7.25 -8.58
C ASN A 82 -14.55 -8.70 -9.09
N SER A 83 -13.50 -9.46 -8.79
CA SER A 83 -13.39 -10.88 -9.17
C SER A 83 -14.21 -11.82 -8.29
N ASP A 84 -14.75 -11.34 -7.17
CA ASP A 84 -15.52 -12.13 -6.23
C ASP A 84 -16.86 -11.46 -5.88
N GLN A 85 -17.96 -12.12 -6.22
CA GLN A 85 -19.30 -11.55 -6.03
C GLN A 85 -19.61 -11.20 -4.57
N SER A 86 -19.10 -11.99 -3.60
CA SER A 86 -19.33 -11.73 -2.18
C SER A 86 -18.58 -10.48 -1.70
N LEU A 87 -17.36 -10.28 -2.20
CA LEU A 87 -16.57 -9.09 -1.90
C LEU A 87 -17.14 -7.87 -2.60
N GLN A 88 -17.59 -7.99 -3.85
CA GLN A 88 -18.16 -6.88 -4.61
C GLN A 88 -19.43 -6.30 -3.97
N ILE A 89 -20.28 -7.15 -3.37
CA ILE A 89 -21.52 -6.73 -2.68
C ILE A 89 -21.22 -6.17 -1.27
N ARG A 90 -20.01 -6.39 -0.74
CA ARG A 90 -19.65 -5.99 0.62
C ARG A 90 -18.67 -4.84 0.66
N PHE A 91 -17.69 -4.78 -0.23
CA PHE A 91 -16.56 -3.85 -0.12
C PHE A 91 -16.42 -2.94 -1.33
N SER A 92 -15.97 -1.72 -1.07
CA SER A 92 -15.50 -0.78 -2.08
C SER A 92 -14.15 -0.20 -1.66
N ALA A 93 -13.20 -0.17 -2.59
CA ALA A 93 -11.92 0.51 -2.38
C ALA A 93 -12.01 1.94 -2.89
N LEU A 94 -11.41 2.88 -2.15
CA LEU A 94 -11.39 4.31 -2.47
C LEU A 94 -9.96 4.82 -2.36
N LEU A 95 -9.45 5.45 -3.41
CA LEU A 95 -8.11 6.03 -3.46
C LEU A 95 -8.13 7.49 -2.94
N GLY A 96 -7.27 7.79 -1.96
CA GLY A 96 -7.05 9.14 -1.43
C GLY A 96 -8.21 9.73 -0.62
N SER A 97 -8.35 11.06 -0.66
CA SER A 97 -9.36 11.79 0.11
C SER A 97 -10.78 11.42 -0.33
N SER A 98 -11.47 10.64 0.50
CA SER A 98 -12.83 10.17 0.24
C SER A 98 -13.85 10.86 1.16
N GLN A 99 -15.14 10.73 0.82
CA GLN A 99 -16.24 11.16 1.68
C GLN A 99 -16.30 10.44 3.05
N TYR A 100 -15.57 9.32 3.18
CA TYR A 100 -15.50 8.52 4.41
C TYR A 100 -14.34 8.94 5.33
N ARG A 101 -13.56 9.96 4.95
CA ARG A 101 -12.38 10.40 5.71
C ARG A 101 -12.73 10.86 7.13
N ASP A 102 -13.92 11.40 7.33
CA ASP A 102 -14.37 11.83 8.66
C ASP A 102 -14.61 10.68 9.65
N GLN A 103 -14.77 9.45 9.16
CA GLN A 103 -14.89 8.26 10.01
C GLN A 103 -13.58 7.83 10.66
N ILE A 104 -12.45 8.27 10.10
CA ILE A 104 -11.10 7.98 10.61
C ILE A 104 -10.44 9.21 11.20
N ALA A 105 -11.22 10.28 11.42
CA ALA A 105 -10.75 11.52 12.01
C ALA A 105 -10.42 11.31 13.49
N ILE A 106 -9.22 11.71 13.89
CA ILE A 106 -8.85 11.81 15.31
C ILE A 106 -9.19 13.22 15.76
N ARG A 107 -10.22 13.35 16.58
CA ARG A 107 -10.79 14.63 16.98
C ARG A 107 -10.19 15.11 18.30
N ASN A 108 -9.54 16.27 18.26
CA ASN A 108 -9.07 16.98 19.45
C ASN A 108 -9.39 18.49 19.29
N TRP A 109 -8.45 19.40 19.54
CA TRP A 109 -8.62 20.83 19.22
C TRP A 109 -8.74 21.10 17.72
N CYS A 110 -8.22 20.19 16.90
CA CYS A 110 -8.41 20.13 15.46
C CYS A 110 -8.54 18.67 15.04
N ASP A 111 -9.15 18.45 13.88
CA ASP A 111 -9.26 17.13 13.28
C ASP A 111 -7.96 16.81 12.53
N ILE A 112 -7.33 15.71 12.91
CA ILE A 112 -6.16 15.16 12.21
C ILE A 112 -6.53 13.80 11.63
N TYR A 113 -5.83 13.41 10.57
CA TYR A 113 -6.17 12.22 9.80
C TYR A 113 -4.93 11.35 9.58
N PRO A 114 -5.09 10.02 9.64
CA PRO A 114 -4.03 9.11 9.25
C PRO A 114 -3.70 9.24 7.78
N ASP A 115 -2.51 8.75 7.42
CA ASP A 115 -2.10 8.61 6.02
C ASP A 115 -2.89 7.47 5.36
N ALA A 116 -4.05 7.82 4.81
CA ALA A 116 -4.99 6.92 4.19
C ALA A 116 -4.88 6.98 2.68
N ASP A 117 -3.89 6.25 2.13
CA ASP A 117 -3.69 6.15 0.69
C ASP A 117 -4.89 5.44 0.03
N ILE A 118 -5.37 4.35 0.64
CA ILE A 118 -6.56 3.62 0.21
C ILE A 118 -7.45 3.31 1.42
N LEU A 119 -8.76 3.52 1.26
CA LEU A 119 -9.78 3.10 2.21
C LEU A 119 -10.59 1.94 1.63
N ILE A 120 -10.85 0.92 2.44
CA ILE A 120 -11.78 -0.16 2.11
C ILE A 120 -12.99 0.00 3.01
N VAL A 121 -14.12 0.26 2.38
CA VAL A 121 -15.40 0.56 3.01
C VAL A 121 -16.32 -0.63 2.84
N ASP A 122 -16.96 -1.06 3.92
CA ASP A 122 -18.08 -1.98 3.82
C ASP A 122 -19.33 -1.20 3.36
N ILE A 123 -19.83 -1.52 2.17
CA ILE A 123 -20.90 -0.76 1.52
C ILE A 123 -22.27 -1.02 2.18
N GLN A 124 -22.42 -2.12 2.92
CA GLN A 124 -23.69 -2.46 3.57
C GLN A 124 -23.91 -1.61 4.82
N ASP A 125 -22.87 -1.38 5.61
CA ASP A 125 -22.94 -0.54 6.81
C ASP A 125 -22.35 0.88 6.61
N SER A 126 -21.80 1.16 5.42
CA SER A 126 -21.13 2.41 5.07
C SER A 126 -19.98 2.76 6.02
N LYS A 127 -19.26 1.77 6.56
CA LYS A 127 -18.13 1.99 7.47
C LYS A 127 -16.78 1.65 6.85
N VAL A 128 -15.77 2.46 7.14
CA VAL A 128 -14.38 2.11 6.87
C VAL A 128 -14.01 0.88 7.70
N LYS A 129 -13.52 -0.18 7.04
CA LYS A 129 -13.00 -1.40 7.70
C LYS A 129 -11.49 -1.46 7.65
N VAL A 130 -10.88 -0.94 6.58
CA VAL A 130 -9.43 -0.97 6.39
C VAL A 130 -8.92 0.37 5.90
N ILE A 131 -7.82 0.81 6.48
CA ILE A 131 -6.94 1.85 5.95
C ILE A 131 -5.68 1.13 5.46
N ALA A 132 -5.30 1.35 4.21
CA ALA A 132 -4.05 0.84 3.65
C ALA A 132 -3.10 2.00 3.35
N SER A 133 -1.92 1.96 3.97
CA SER A 133 -0.81 2.87 3.66
C SER A 133 0.15 2.16 2.70
N CYS A 134 0.39 2.76 1.53
CA CYS A 134 1.09 2.15 0.39
C CYS A 134 2.42 2.87 0.15
N LYS A 135 3.55 2.27 0.54
CA LYS A 135 4.87 2.92 0.41
C LYS A 135 5.89 2.00 -0.24
N THR A 136 6.68 2.49 -1.19
CA THR A 136 7.77 1.71 -1.79
C THR A 136 9.00 1.62 -0.88
N SER A 137 9.26 2.66 -0.09
CA SER A 137 10.35 2.75 0.91
C SER A 137 9.74 3.14 2.26
N LEU A 138 10.23 2.55 3.35
CA LEU A 138 9.64 2.69 4.68
C LEU A 138 10.12 3.97 5.33
N ARG A 139 11.44 4.09 5.58
CA ARG A 139 12.02 5.20 6.37
C ARG A 139 11.21 5.48 7.64
N GLU A 140 11.02 6.75 8.01
CA GLU A 140 10.17 7.17 9.12
C GLU A 140 8.68 6.81 8.96
N ARG A 141 8.21 6.49 7.74
CA ARG A 141 6.77 6.33 7.43
C ARG A 141 6.15 5.13 8.12
N LEU A 142 6.91 4.05 8.33
CA LEU A 142 6.40 2.90 9.08
C LEU A 142 6.10 3.30 10.54
N THR A 143 6.93 4.16 11.13
CA THR A 143 6.72 4.69 12.49
C THR A 143 5.53 5.66 12.51
N GLU A 144 5.35 6.48 11.48
CA GLU A 144 4.16 7.33 11.34
C GLU A 144 2.87 6.48 11.22
N THR A 145 2.88 5.42 10.40
CA THR A 145 1.76 4.46 10.32
C THR A 145 1.49 3.80 11.68
N ALA A 146 2.55 3.41 12.40
CA ALA A 146 2.42 2.83 13.74
C ALA A 146 1.78 3.81 14.74
N PHE A 147 2.18 5.08 14.69
CA PHE A 147 1.57 6.14 15.49
C PHE A 147 0.07 6.25 15.19
N TRP A 148 -0.31 6.30 13.91
CA TRP A 148 -1.72 6.36 13.51
C TRP A 148 -2.53 5.16 14.00
N LYS A 149 -1.99 3.94 13.92
CA LYS A 149 -2.68 2.77 14.46
C LYS A 149 -2.97 2.92 15.94
N ARG A 150 -1.98 3.36 16.73
CA ARG A 150 -2.14 3.57 18.17
C ARG A 150 -3.19 4.62 18.47
N GLU A 151 -3.23 5.72 17.74
CA GLU A 151 -4.25 6.75 17.95
C GLU A 151 -5.65 6.26 17.59
N LEU A 152 -5.82 5.52 16.48
CA LEU A 152 -7.11 4.94 16.10
C LEU A 152 -7.63 3.92 17.14
N GLU A 153 -6.74 3.16 17.80
CA GLU A 153 -7.11 2.20 18.84
C GLU A 153 -7.70 2.87 20.11
N ARG A 154 -7.42 4.15 20.34
CA ARG A 154 -7.84 4.87 21.54
C ARG A 154 -9.31 5.28 21.51
N PHE A 155 -9.93 5.37 20.34
CA PHE A 155 -11.31 5.82 20.18
C PHE A 155 -12.21 4.66 19.78
N GLN A 156 -13.38 4.57 20.41
CA GLN A 156 -14.33 3.46 20.20
C GLN A 156 -14.78 3.35 18.74
N ASP A 157 -14.98 4.48 18.06
CA ASP A 157 -15.49 4.51 16.69
C ASP A 157 -14.45 4.04 15.64
N THR A 158 -13.16 4.12 15.96
CA THR A 158 -12.06 3.78 15.04
C THR A 158 -11.27 2.54 15.44
N ARG A 159 -11.51 1.98 16.64
CA ARG A 159 -10.72 0.86 17.20
C ARG A 159 -10.75 -0.39 16.34
N ASP A 160 -11.88 -0.65 15.68
CA ASP A 160 -12.08 -1.84 14.84
C ASP A 160 -11.54 -1.65 13.42
N VAL A 161 -11.12 -0.44 13.04
CA VAL A 161 -10.51 -0.16 11.74
C VAL A 161 -9.13 -0.81 11.69
N LYS A 162 -8.93 -1.66 10.68
CA LYS A 162 -7.66 -2.30 10.40
C LYS A 162 -6.72 -1.34 9.71
N LEU A 163 -5.50 -1.17 10.23
CA LEU A 163 -4.45 -0.42 9.54
C LEU A 163 -3.42 -1.40 8.99
N ILE A 164 -3.36 -1.47 7.67
CA ILE A 164 -2.40 -2.32 6.95
C ILE A 164 -1.36 -1.47 6.23
N PHE A 165 -0.18 -2.05 6.04
CA PHE A 165 0.91 -1.45 5.29
C PHE A 165 1.20 -2.29 4.05
N ILE A 166 1.22 -1.67 2.87
CA ILE A 166 1.48 -2.34 1.59
C ILE A 166 2.77 -1.76 1.01
N THR A 167 3.75 -2.62 0.71
CA THR A 167 5.08 -2.15 0.32
C THR A 167 5.82 -3.07 -0.65
N THR A 168 6.70 -2.49 -1.47
CA THR A 168 7.70 -3.29 -2.21
C THR A 168 8.88 -3.67 -1.31
N ASP A 169 9.01 -3.07 -0.12
CA ASP A 169 10.18 -3.20 0.77
C ASP A 169 11.51 -2.98 0.01
N LYS A 170 11.54 -1.92 -0.81
CA LYS A 170 12.63 -1.63 -1.75
C LYS A 170 14.01 -1.71 -1.09
N ASP A 171 14.14 -1.16 0.11
CA ASP A 171 15.40 -1.03 0.85
C ASP A 171 15.61 -2.17 1.88
N SER A 172 14.74 -3.18 1.91
CA SER A 172 14.75 -4.31 2.87
C SER A 172 14.69 -3.89 4.35
N GLU A 173 13.99 -2.80 4.61
CA GLU A 173 13.94 -2.16 5.94
C GLU A 173 13.13 -2.98 6.94
N LEU A 174 12.23 -3.85 6.48
CA LEU A 174 11.47 -4.75 7.36
C LEU A 174 12.36 -5.74 8.13
N LYS A 175 13.59 -6.01 7.68
CA LYS A 175 14.56 -6.86 8.39
C LYS A 175 15.12 -6.21 9.67
N GLN A 176 14.96 -4.90 9.82
CA GLN A 176 15.46 -4.18 11.00
C GLN A 176 14.61 -4.48 12.24
N ASP A 177 15.26 -4.63 13.40
CA ASP A 177 14.59 -5.07 14.62
C ASP A 177 13.45 -4.15 15.07
N VAL A 178 13.59 -2.84 14.85
CA VAL A 178 12.56 -1.83 15.16
C VAL A 178 11.34 -2.01 14.26
N ASN A 179 11.55 -2.15 12.94
CA ASN A 179 10.47 -2.30 11.98
C ASN A 179 9.74 -3.63 12.18
N ARG A 180 10.47 -4.72 12.40
CA ARG A 180 9.91 -6.03 12.78
C ARG A 180 9.05 -5.94 14.05
N TYR A 181 9.47 -5.17 15.06
CA TYR A 181 8.67 -4.94 16.27
C TYR A 181 7.34 -4.24 15.95
N ILE A 182 7.38 -3.19 15.13
CA ILE A 182 6.19 -2.46 14.70
C ILE A 182 5.22 -3.38 13.97
N VAL A 183 5.72 -4.18 13.02
CA VAL A 183 4.91 -5.17 12.30
C VAL A 183 4.24 -6.14 13.27
N GLN A 184 5.00 -6.69 14.22
CA GLN A 184 4.50 -7.71 15.13
C GLN A 184 3.48 -7.16 16.13
N HIS A 185 3.73 -6.00 16.74
CA HIS A 185 2.98 -5.56 17.92
C HIS A 185 2.07 -4.35 17.70
N VAL A 186 2.17 -3.69 16.55
CA VAL A 186 1.38 -2.48 16.26
C VAL A 186 0.45 -2.70 15.08
N LEU A 187 0.98 -3.03 13.90
CA LEU A 187 0.15 -3.13 12.69
C LEU A 187 -0.77 -4.35 12.70
N ASP A 188 -1.90 -4.27 11.98
CA ASP A 188 -2.79 -5.41 11.79
C ASP A 188 -2.22 -6.40 10.77
N SER A 189 -1.62 -5.91 9.69
CA SER A 189 -0.91 -6.73 8.68
C SER A 189 0.01 -5.87 7.80
N VAL A 190 1.02 -6.52 7.22
CA VAL A 190 1.90 -5.97 6.19
C VAL A 190 1.83 -6.86 4.96
N PHE A 191 1.56 -6.26 3.80
CA PHE A 191 1.59 -6.94 2.51
C PHE A 191 2.83 -6.53 1.73
N ILE A 192 3.56 -7.52 1.24
CA ILE A 192 4.72 -7.29 0.38
C ILE A 192 4.32 -7.61 -1.05
N THR A 193 4.53 -6.65 -1.95
CA THR A 193 4.14 -6.80 -3.35
C THR A 193 5.24 -7.45 -4.20
N ASP A 194 6.50 -7.22 -3.86
CA ASP A 194 7.64 -7.84 -4.54
C ASP A 194 7.86 -9.29 -4.06
N PRO A 195 7.78 -10.30 -4.95
CA PRO A 195 7.91 -11.71 -4.57
C PRO A 195 9.28 -12.08 -3.96
N GLN A 196 10.35 -11.46 -4.47
CA GLN A 196 11.71 -11.74 -4.03
C GLN A 196 11.93 -11.15 -2.63
N LYS A 197 11.49 -9.91 -2.41
CA LYS A 197 11.55 -9.24 -1.10
C LYS A 197 10.75 -9.98 -0.05
N TYR A 198 9.54 -10.44 -0.39
CA TYR A 198 8.74 -11.27 0.49
C TYR A 198 9.49 -12.54 0.90
N SER A 199 9.96 -13.31 -0.08
CA SER A 199 10.67 -14.57 0.17
C SER A 199 11.93 -14.39 1.01
N ASP A 200 12.69 -13.32 0.75
CA ASP A 200 13.90 -12.99 1.48
C ASP A 200 13.61 -12.54 2.92
N LEU A 201 12.52 -11.81 3.16
CA LEU A 201 12.10 -11.43 4.51
C LEU A 201 11.69 -12.66 5.31
N ILE A 202 10.86 -13.55 4.74
CA ILE A 202 10.43 -14.78 5.42
C ILE A 202 11.64 -15.66 5.76
N ARG A 203 12.59 -15.82 4.83
CA ARG A 203 13.83 -16.56 5.08
C ARG A 203 14.62 -15.93 6.23
N HIS A 204 14.79 -14.60 6.21
CA HIS A 204 15.50 -13.87 7.26
C HIS A 204 14.85 -14.06 8.63
N TYR A 205 13.51 -13.94 8.71
CA TYR A 205 12.78 -14.14 9.97
C TYR A 205 12.89 -15.56 10.51
N LYS A 206 12.77 -16.58 9.64
CA LYS A 206 12.98 -17.98 10.05
C LYS A 206 14.38 -18.18 10.63
N GLN A 207 15.41 -17.73 9.90
CA GLN A 207 16.80 -17.87 10.34
C GLN A 207 17.09 -17.20 11.69
N LYS A 208 16.44 -16.07 11.99
CA LYS A 208 16.74 -15.28 13.19
C LYS A 208 15.80 -15.55 14.37
N TYR A 209 14.54 -15.94 14.13
CA TYR A 209 13.50 -15.95 15.17
C TYR A 209 12.64 -17.22 15.21
N GLU A 210 12.89 -18.26 14.42
CA GLU A 210 12.03 -19.47 14.38
C GLU A 210 11.90 -20.18 15.75
N SER A 211 12.88 -20.04 16.63
CA SER A 211 12.84 -20.58 17.99
C SER A 211 12.00 -19.75 18.99
N GLN A 212 11.52 -18.57 18.60
CA GLN A 212 10.73 -17.70 19.48
C GLN A 212 9.28 -18.19 19.56
N HIS A 213 8.72 -18.18 20.77
CA HIS A 213 7.38 -18.70 21.04
C HIS A 213 6.25 -17.96 20.30
N ASP A 214 6.47 -16.69 19.97
CA ASP A 214 5.56 -15.78 19.28
C ASP A 214 5.88 -15.64 17.78
N PHE A 215 6.79 -16.46 17.24
CA PHE A 215 7.20 -16.42 15.83
C PHE A 215 6.03 -16.55 14.85
N ASN A 216 5.07 -17.43 15.16
CA ASN A 216 3.88 -17.62 14.32
C ASN A 216 2.97 -16.39 14.32
N GLU A 217 2.95 -15.60 15.38
CA GLU A 217 2.21 -14.33 15.42
C GLU A 217 2.83 -13.34 14.44
N LEU A 218 4.17 -13.17 14.47
CA LEU A 218 4.89 -12.35 13.50
C LEU A 218 4.60 -12.78 12.05
N LEU A 219 4.71 -14.08 11.75
CA LEU A 219 4.45 -14.59 10.41
C LEU A 219 2.99 -14.39 9.99
N SER A 220 2.03 -14.47 10.90
CA SER A 220 0.61 -14.26 10.57
C SER A 220 0.32 -12.84 10.06
N LYS A 221 1.13 -11.86 10.48
CA LYS A 221 1.02 -10.44 10.10
C LYS A 221 1.75 -10.10 8.81
N VAL A 222 2.70 -10.90 8.36
CA VAL A 222 3.44 -10.66 7.11
C VAL A 222 2.83 -11.53 6.02
N LYS A 223 2.24 -10.89 5.00
CA LYS A 223 1.50 -11.56 3.94
C LYS A 223 2.08 -11.21 2.58
N PHE A 224 1.97 -12.14 1.64
CA PHE A 224 2.23 -11.80 0.26
C PHE A 224 0.99 -11.12 -0.33
N ILE A 225 1.20 -10.19 -1.27
CA ILE A 225 0.07 -9.44 -1.85
C ILE A 225 -0.99 -10.36 -2.48
N ALA A 226 -0.61 -11.54 -3.00
CA ALA A 226 -1.57 -12.49 -3.56
C ALA A 226 -2.62 -13.00 -2.54
N ASP A 227 -2.30 -12.96 -1.23
CA ASP A 227 -3.18 -13.41 -0.16
C ASP A 227 -4.20 -12.33 0.27
N PHE A 228 -4.27 -11.19 -0.45
CA PHE A 228 -5.13 -10.07 -0.08
C PHE A 228 -6.62 -10.43 -0.11
N LYS A 229 -7.03 -11.28 -1.05
CA LYS A 229 -8.41 -11.79 -1.12
C LYS A 229 -8.82 -12.49 0.19
N ASP A 230 -7.96 -13.39 0.68
CA ASP A 230 -8.22 -14.13 1.90
C ASP A 230 -8.23 -13.24 3.15
N PHE A 231 -7.50 -12.13 3.11
CA PHE A 231 -7.58 -11.12 4.16
C PHE A 231 -8.95 -10.45 4.17
N LEU A 232 -9.47 -10.02 3.01
CA LEU A 232 -10.80 -9.40 2.92
C LEU A 232 -11.93 -10.34 3.34
N ILE A 233 -11.83 -11.63 2.99
CA ILE A 233 -12.84 -12.64 3.37
C ILE A 233 -12.91 -12.82 4.90
N ARG A 234 -11.79 -12.61 5.61
CA ARG A 234 -11.70 -12.77 7.08
C ARG A 234 -12.11 -11.53 7.87
N LEU A 235 -12.38 -10.40 7.21
CA LEU A 235 -12.92 -9.19 7.85
C LEU A 235 -14.40 -9.36 8.19
#